data_AF-A0A968WF58-F1
#
_entry.id   AF-A0A968WF58-F1
#
_cell.length_a   1.000
_cell.length_b   1.000
_cell.length_c   1.000
_cell.angle_alpha   90.00
_cell.angle_beta   90.00
_cell.angle_gamma   90.00
#
_symmetry.space_group_name_H-M   'P 1'
#
loop_
_entity.id
_entity.type
_entity.pdbx_description
1 polymer ?
#
loop_
_entity_poly.entity_id
_entity_poly.type
_entity_poly.pdbx_seq_one_letter_code
_entity_poly.pdbx_strand_id
1 'polypeptide(L)'
;MSNKFHEQLLEGIPAELPPAKPLDGSVSHAPKRKDILIPEEKKLAVRNALRYFHPRHHAVLAKEFAHELQTYGRIYMYRFRPDYAMHAR
;
A
#
# COMPACT_ATOMS: atom_id res chain seq x y z
N MET A 1 -2.82 21.04 -22.81
CA MET A 1 -3.79 20.02 -22.37
C MET A 1 -3.25 19.42 -21.08
N SER A 2 -4.07 19.40 -20.02
CA SER A 2 -3.63 19.02 -18.66
C SER A 2 -2.95 17.65 -18.68
N ASN A 3 -1.67 17.61 -18.31
CA ASN A 3 -0.84 16.40 -18.33
C ASN A 3 -1.05 15.60 -17.04
N LYS A 4 -2.30 15.54 -16.55
CA LYS A 4 -2.68 15.07 -15.21
C LYS A 4 -2.19 13.66 -14.90
N PHE A 5 -2.13 12.79 -15.92
CA PHE A 5 -1.58 11.44 -15.78
C PHE A 5 -0.05 11.43 -15.60
N HIS A 6 0.68 12.18 -16.43
CA HIS A 6 2.14 12.25 -16.33
C HIS A 6 2.57 12.94 -15.02
N GLU A 7 1.85 13.97 -14.61
CA GLU A 7 2.02 14.64 -13.32
C GLU A 7 1.82 13.65 -12.15
N GLN A 8 0.73 12.87 -12.16
CA GLN A 8 0.48 11.82 -11.16
C GLN A 8 1.57 10.73 -11.13
N LEU A 9 2.15 10.39 -12.29
CA LEU A 9 3.22 9.41 -12.38
C LEU A 9 4.54 9.96 -11.78
N LEU A 10 4.85 11.22 -12.06
CA LEU A 10 6.06 11.89 -11.58
C LEU A 10 6.01 12.26 -10.09
N GLU A 11 4.81 12.42 -9.51
CA GLU A 11 4.62 12.72 -8.08
C GLU A 11 5.26 11.65 -7.17
N GLY A 12 5.22 10.39 -7.59
CA GLY A 12 5.76 9.28 -6.80
C GLY A 12 4.91 9.03 -5.54
N ILE A 13 5.52 9.20 -4.36
CA ILE A 13 4.79 9.07 -3.09
C ILE A 13 4.27 10.45 -2.69
N PRO A 14 2.95 10.67 -2.66
CA PRO A 14 2.38 11.97 -2.34
C PRO A 14 2.76 12.40 -0.92
N ALA A 15 2.96 13.70 -0.73
CA ALA A 15 3.34 14.27 0.57
C ALA A 15 2.25 14.06 1.63
N GLU A 16 0.99 14.11 1.21
CA GLU A 16 -0.18 13.85 2.04
C GLU A 16 -0.77 12.48 1.72
N LEU A 17 -1.30 11.81 2.75
CA LEU A 17 -1.84 10.47 2.57
C LEU A 17 -3.12 10.51 1.73
N PRO A 18 -3.18 9.77 0.60
CA PRO A 18 -4.44 9.61 -0.13
C PRO A 18 -5.41 8.81 0.74
N PRO A 19 -6.73 8.88 0.50
CA PRO A 19 -7.70 8.15 1.31
C PRO A 19 -7.45 6.64 1.32
N ALA A 20 -7.86 5.97 2.39
CA ALA A 20 -7.80 4.51 2.47
C ALA A 20 -8.60 3.90 1.30
N LYS A 21 -8.04 2.89 0.64
CA LYS A 21 -8.68 2.25 -0.52
C LYS A 21 -9.24 0.88 -0.13
N PRO A 22 -10.54 0.62 -0.40
CA PRO A 22 -11.11 -0.69 -0.18
C PRO A 22 -10.57 -1.69 -1.20
N LEU A 23 -10.66 -2.98 -0.85
CA LEU A 23 -10.36 -4.07 -1.78
C LEU A 23 -11.39 -4.08 -2.92
N ASP A 24 -10.90 -4.17 -4.15
CA ASP A 24 -11.74 -4.11 -5.35
C ASP A 24 -12.28 -5.48 -5.73
N GLY A 25 -13.54 -5.77 -5.41
CA GLY A 25 -14.15 -7.07 -5.70
C GLY A 25 -14.36 -7.39 -7.19
N SER A 26 -14.14 -6.43 -8.10
CA SER A 26 -14.33 -6.65 -9.55
C SER A 26 -13.17 -7.40 -10.22
N VAL A 27 -12.03 -7.49 -9.54
CA VAL A 27 -10.82 -8.16 -10.05
C VAL A 27 -10.46 -9.38 -9.21
N SER A 28 -9.80 -10.35 -9.84
CA SER A 28 -9.25 -11.50 -9.12
C SER A 28 -8.12 -11.04 -8.20
N HIS A 29 -8.11 -11.58 -6.96
CA HIS A 29 -7.08 -11.29 -5.97
C HIS A 29 -6.17 -12.49 -5.75
N ALA A 30 -4.92 -12.19 -5.38
CA ALA A 30 -4.00 -13.24 -4.96
C ALA A 30 -4.55 -13.95 -3.71
N PRO A 31 -4.39 -15.29 -3.59
CA PRO A 31 -4.80 -16.01 -2.41
C PRO A 31 -4.00 -15.57 -1.19
N LYS A 32 -4.61 -15.65 0.00
CA LYS A 32 -3.94 -15.35 1.26
C LYS A 32 -2.70 -16.23 1.44
N ARG A 33 -1.56 -15.62 1.73
CA ARG A 33 -0.33 -16.39 2.02
C ARG A 33 -0.36 -16.96 3.43
N LYS A 34 0.34 -18.09 3.62
CA LYS A 34 0.49 -18.73 4.94
C LYS A 34 1.15 -17.75 5.91
N ASP A 35 0.59 -17.65 7.11
CA ASP A 35 1.15 -16.85 8.19
C ASP A 35 2.25 -17.64 8.90
N ILE A 36 3.48 -17.51 8.39
CA ILE A 36 4.66 -18.23 8.88
C ILE A 36 5.60 -17.34 9.70
N LEU A 37 5.31 -16.03 9.76
CA LEU A 37 6.20 -15.07 10.40
C LEU A 37 5.97 -15.06 11.91
N ILE A 38 7.06 -15.10 12.68
CA ILE A 38 6.99 -14.90 14.13
C ILE A 38 6.71 -13.42 14.45
N PRO A 39 6.30 -13.09 15.69
CA PRO A 39 5.94 -11.70 16.05
C PRO A 39 7.04 -10.67 15.74
N GLU A 40 8.31 -11.00 15.95
CA GLU A 40 9.43 -10.09 15.63
C GLU A 40 9.63 -9.89 14.12
N GLU A 41 9.40 -10.93 13.31
CA GLU A 41 9.44 -10.82 11.86
C GLU A 41 8.27 -10.00 11.32
N LYS A 42 7.09 -10.10 11.94
CA LYS A 42 5.93 -9.24 11.60
C LYS A 42 6.23 -7.77 11.89
N LYS A 43 6.81 -7.46 13.06
CA LYS A 43 7.27 -6.10 13.40
C LYS A 43 8.31 -5.61 12.40
N LEU A 44 9.27 -6.46 12.04
CA LEU A 44 10.30 -6.14 11.05
C LEU A 44 9.70 -5.88 9.66
N ALA A 45 8.72 -6.67 9.23
CA ALA A 45 8.03 -6.50 7.95
C ALA A 45 7.30 -5.13 7.89
N VAL A 46 6.59 -4.76 8.96
CA VAL A 46 5.94 -3.44 9.05
C VAL A 46 7.00 -2.33 9.05
N ARG A 47 8.09 -2.46 9.82
CA ARG A 47 9.17 -1.48 9.83
C ARG A 47 9.82 -1.32 8.44
N ASN A 48 10.00 -2.43 7.71
CA ASN A 48 10.53 -2.41 6.36
C ASN A 48 9.60 -1.68 5.39
N ALA A 49 8.29 -1.90 5.48
CA ALA A 49 7.29 -1.17 4.71
C ALA A 49 7.29 0.33 5.01
N LEU A 50 7.48 0.72 6.28
CA LEU A 50 7.50 2.14 6.68
C LEU A 50 8.71 2.94 6.17
N ARG A 51 9.78 2.27 5.71
CA ARG A 51 10.99 2.94 5.18
C ARG A 51 10.72 3.84 3.96
N TYR A 52 9.63 3.57 3.23
CA TYR A 52 9.25 4.34 2.05
C TYR A 52 8.48 5.64 2.38
N PHE A 53 8.07 5.84 3.64
CA PHE A 53 7.15 6.92 4.01
C PHE A 53 7.74 7.84 5.07
N HIS A 54 7.33 9.11 5.03
CA HIS A 54 7.74 10.10 6.01
C HIS A 54 7.25 9.72 7.43
N PRO A 55 8.05 9.92 8.50
CA PRO A 55 7.71 9.51 9.87
C PRO A 55 6.35 10.02 10.39
N ARG A 56 5.92 11.20 9.94
CA ARG A 56 4.61 11.78 10.27
C ARG A 56 3.42 10.85 9.94
N HIS A 57 3.59 9.98 8.95
CA HIS A 57 2.56 9.05 8.49
C HIS A 57 2.65 7.68 9.15
N HIS A 58 3.72 7.38 9.89
CA HIS A 58 3.98 6.03 10.42
C HIS A 58 2.91 5.55 11.39
N ALA A 59 2.32 6.44 12.20
CA ALA A 59 1.28 6.05 13.15
C ALA A 59 0.01 5.51 12.47
N VAL A 60 -0.33 6.03 11.29
CA VAL A 60 -1.46 5.58 10.48
C VAL A 60 -1.06 4.34 9.69
N LEU A 61 0.03 4.43 8.92
CA LEU A 61 0.46 3.37 8.01
C LEU A 61 0.88 2.09 8.75
N ALA A 62 1.45 2.18 9.95
CA ALA A 62 1.83 0.99 10.73
C ALA A 62 0.61 0.11 11.05
N LYS A 63 -0.52 0.74 11.41
CA LYS A 63 -1.77 0.03 11.71
C LYS A 63 -2.34 -0.63 10.45
N GLU A 64 -2.31 0.09 9.33
CA GLU A 64 -2.79 -0.43 8.05
C GLU A 64 -1.93 -1.58 7.54
N PHE A 65 -0.61 -1.44 7.56
CA PHE A 65 0.32 -2.47 7.11
C PHE A 65 0.28 -3.71 8.00
N ALA A 66 0.14 -3.55 9.33
CA ALA A 66 -0.07 -4.69 10.22
C ALA A 66 -1.38 -5.42 9.89
N HIS A 67 -2.46 -4.69 9.61
CA HIS A 67 -3.73 -5.25 9.20
C HIS A 67 -3.63 -5.98 7.85
N GLU A 68 -2.99 -5.38 6.84
CA GLU A 68 -2.78 -6.03 5.54
C GLU A 68 -1.97 -7.32 5.68
N LEU A 69 -0.90 -7.31 6.48
CA LEU A 69 -0.08 -8.49 6.74
C LEU A 69 -0.91 -9.61 7.40
N GLN A 70 -1.79 -9.28 8.35
CA GLN A 70 -2.67 -10.25 9.01
C GLN A 70 -3.77 -10.78 8.09
N THR A 71 -4.40 -9.90 7.31
CA THR A 71 -5.55 -10.22 6.47
C THR A 71 -5.11 -10.97 5.22
N TYR A 72 -4.08 -10.49 4.52
CA TYR A 72 -3.65 -10.98 3.21
C TYR A 72 -2.34 -11.77 3.22
N GLY A 73 -1.57 -11.72 4.34
CA GLY A 73 -0.24 -12.33 4.41
C GLY A 73 0.84 -11.52 3.70
N ARG A 74 0.50 -10.30 3.23
CA ARG A 74 1.37 -9.38 2.49
C ARG A 74 0.95 -7.94 2.75
N ILE A 75 1.92 -7.04 2.71
CA ILE A 75 1.71 -5.58 2.77
C ILE A 75 1.72 -5.09 1.32
N TYR A 76 0.54 -4.74 0.80
CA TYR A 76 0.32 -4.25 -0.56
C TYR A 76 0.34 -2.72 -0.64
N MET A 77 0.11 -2.05 0.49
CA MET A 77 -0.01 -0.59 0.58
C MET A 77 -1.17 -0.08 -0.29
N TYR A 78 -2.37 -0.67 -0.15
CA TYR A 78 -3.50 -0.44 -1.06
C TYR A 78 -3.89 1.03 -1.22
N ARG A 79 -3.66 1.83 -0.17
CA ARG A 79 -3.82 3.29 -0.16
C ARG A 79 -3.14 3.99 -1.34
N PHE A 80 -2.01 3.49 -1.82
CA PHE A 80 -1.21 4.10 -2.89
C PHE A 80 -1.46 3.51 -4.29
N ARG A 81 -2.41 2.57 -4.44
CA ARG A 81 -2.81 2.06 -5.76
C ARG A 81 -3.37 3.24 -6.59
N PRO A 82 -2.90 3.51 -7.82
CA PRO A 82 -3.45 4.61 -8.63
C PRO A 82 -4.92 4.40 -9.01
N ASP A 83 -5.65 5.50 -9.26
CA ASP A 83 -7.07 5.47 -9.66
C ASP A 83 -7.28 5.44 -11.18
N TYR A 84 -6.23 5.71 -11.97
CA TYR A 84 -6.34 5.61 -13.43
C TYR A 84 -6.38 4.14 -13.88
N ALA A 85 -7.00 3.89 -15.04
CA ALA A 85 -6.98 2.58 -15.66
C ALA A 85 -5.54 2.15 -15.98
N MET A 86 -5.11 1.01 -15.42
CA MET A 86 -3.77 0.46 -15.60
C MET A 86 -3.71 -0.36 -16.91
N HIS A 87 -3.16 0.22 -17.97
CA HIS A 87 -2.94 -0.39 -19.27
C HIS A 87 -1.76 0.30 -19.98
N ALA A 88 -1.20 -0.35 -21.00
CA ALA A 88 -0.19 0.26 -21.87
C ALA A 88 -0.79 1.46 -22.62
N ARG A 89 -0.01 2.54 -22.76
CA ARG A 89 -0.41 3.79 -23.42
C ARG A 89 0.58 4.15 -24.51
#